data_AF-A0A2E7VI56-F1
#
_entry.id   AF-A0A2E7VI56-F1
#
_cell.length_a   1.000
_cell.length_b   1.000
_cell.length_c   1.000
_cell.angle_alpha   90.00
_cell.angle_beta   90.00
_cell.angle_gamma   90.00
#
_symmetry.space_group_name_H-M   'P 1'
#
loop_
_entity.id
_entity.type
_entity.pdbx_description
1 polymer ?
#
loop_
_entity_poly.entity_id
_entity_poly.type
_entity_poly.pdbx_seq_one_letter_code
_entity_poly.pdbx_strand_id
1 'polypeptide(L)'
;MDEVISPTHSVLLAQVRQADASHKIDTEHGLLRGKHYTGPARVVYLGDVAKAVLAQLTNPDTPVFTQAPGYNEQRWTLVVNSGDLRVEIQSLPYWGWGLLTSGYLNVIRLGGPLAERARLALDTSSALGQSPWEMAHQHAAERWANRRMGFNLKDNERSWRNLIDSGKNDLTEIIERMRSKAMEVWSEAVDDAQEWRAIIDDDLHMARQALSEDNAPGVERAMARLEATLIQMSSDPDAEYVAAPSDRYSDGTDIAASNTKTKGEVVELKASLMEEEVVPFIDLSGGSPADEEA
;
A
#
# COMPACT_ATOMS: atom_id res chain seq x y z
N MET A 1 29.75 -5.65 -14.17
CA MET A 1 28.80 -6.43 -14.98
C MET A 1 27.48 -6.16 -14.33
N ASP A 2 26.68 -5.26 -14.91
CA ASP A 2 25.39 -4.89 -14.35
C ASP A 2 24.49 -6.11 -14.45
N GLU A 3 24.15 -6.65 -13.28
CA GLU A 3 23.31 -7.82 -13.16
C GLU A 3 21.88 -7.40 -13.51
N VAL A 4 21.41 -7.87 -14.67
CA VAL A 4 20.08 -7.56 -15.17
C VAL A 4 19.06 -8.07 -14.16
N ILE A 5 18.25 -7.14 -13.62
CA ILE A 5 17.14 -7.49 -12.73
C ILE A 5 16.23 -8.45 -13.49
N SER A 6 15.91 -9.60 -12.88
CA SER A 6 15.00 -10.55 -13.49
C SER A 6 13.66 -9.86 -13.81
N PRO A 7 13.11 -10.04 -15.02
CA PRO A 7 11.90 -9.32 -15.43
C PRO A 7 10.68 -9.76 -14.61
N THR A 8 10.67 -10.99 -14.09
CA THR A 8 9.47 -11.63 -13.54
C THR A 8 9.58 -12.03 -12.08
N HIS A 9 10.79 -12.11 -11.51
CA HIS A 9 10.98 -12.63 -10.16
C HIS A 9 12.08 -11.89 -9.40
N SER A 10 11.98 -11.84 -8.07
CA SER A 10 13.03 -11.32 -7.20
C SER A 10 13.06 -12.07 -5.88
N VAL A 11 14.24 -12.22 -5.30
CA VAL A 11 14.43 -12.89 -4.02
C VAL A 11 15.25 -12.01 -3.11
N LEU A 12 14.71 -11.71 -1.93
CA LEU A 12 15.27 -10.76 -0.99
C LEU A 12 15.36 -11.40 0.39
N LEU A 13 16.48 -11.19 1.08
CA LEU A 13 16.66 -11.48 2.50
C LEU A 13 16.54 -10.19 3.28
N ALA A 14 15.79 -10.23 4.37
CA ALA A 14 15.63 -9.12 5.28
C ALA A 14 15.70 -9.56 6.74
N GLN A 15 16.38 -8.77 7.56
CA GLN A 15 16.53 -9.01 8.99
C GLN A 15 15.22 -8.71 9.72
N VAL A 16 14.71 -9.68 10.50
CA VAL A 16 13.61 -9.40 11.43
C VAL A 16 14.20 -8.79 12.70
N ARG A 17 13.76 -7.61 13.12
CA ARG A 17 14.29 -6.96 14.35
C ARG A 17 13.28 -6.95 15.48
N GLN A 18 12.02 -6.74 15.14
CA GLN A 18 10.93 -6.75 16.11
C GLN A 18 9.89 -7.79 15.72
N ALA A 19 9.33 -8.50 16.70
CA ALA A 19 8.24 -9.44 16.49
C ALA A 19 7.41 -9.53 17.78
N ASP A 20 6.09 -9.66 17.62
CA ASP A 20 5.13 -9.71 18.71
C ASP A 20 3.94 -10.62 18.34
N ALA A 21 3.17 -11.01 19.36
CA ALA A 21 1.94 -11.80 19.24
C ALA A 21 0.73 -10.94 18.79
N SER A 22 0.89 -10.17 17.72
CA SER A 22 -0.14 -9.27 17.17
C SER A 22 -1.08 -9.96 16.18
N HIS A 23 -0.74 -11.17 15.73
CA HIS A 23 -1.47 -11.88 14.68
C HIS A 23 -1.76 -13.32 15.07
N LYS A 24 -2.76 -13.88 14.38
CA LYS A 24 -3.20 -15.25 14.53
C LYS A 24 -3.27 -15.93 13.17
N ILE A 25 -3.13 -17.25 13.16
CA ILE A 25 -3.48 -18.11 12.03
C ILE A 25 -4.78 -18.83 12.37
N ASP A 26 -5.77 -18.70 11.49
CA ASP A 26 -6.99 -19.50 11.49
C ASP A 26 -6.62 -20.99 11.27
N THR A 27 -6.97 -21.86 12.22
CA THR A 27 -6.58 -23.28 12.13
C THR A 27 -7.37 -24.07 11.09
N GLU A 28 -8.51 -23.56 10.64
CA GLU A 28 -9.36 -24.25 9.67
C GLU A 28 -8.88 -24.01 8.23
N HIS A 29 -8.63 -22.73 7.91
CA HIS A 29 -8.29 -22.32 6.54
C HIS A 29 -6.84 -21.87 6.36
N GLY A 30 -6.06 -21.77 7.44
CA GLY A 30 -4.68 -21.29 7.38
C GLY A 30 -4.56 -19.80 7.03
N LEU A 31 -5.62 -19.02 7.21
CA LEU A 31 -5.65 -17.60 6.87
C LEU A 31 -5.01 -16.75 7.98
N LEU A 32 -4.33 -15.68 7.59
CA LEU A 32 -3.86 -14.65 8.52
C LEU A 32 -5.05 -13.89 9.10
N ARG A 33 -5.06 -13.75 10.43
CA ARG A 33 -6.09 -13.05 11.18
C ARG A 33 -5.46 -12.05 12.16
N GLY A 34 -6.22 -11.02 12.49
CA GLY A 34 -5.84 -10.08 13.55
C GLY A 34 -5.88 -10.70 14.95
N LYS A 35 -5.21 -10.06 15.91
CA LYS A 35 -5.12 -10.47 17.32
C LYS A 35 -6.46 -10.88 17.95
N HIS A 36 -7.53 -10.13 17.63
CA HIS A 36 -8.85 -10.28 18.25
C HIS A 36 -9.76 -11.30 17.58
N TYR A 37 -9.26 -12.08 16.61
CA TYR A 37 -10.03 -13.16 16.00
C TYR A 37 -10.47 -14.18 17.07
N THR A 38 -11.78 -14.47 17.08
CA THR A 38 -12.46 -15.29 18.10
C THR A 38 -12.65 -16.75 17.70
N GLY A 39 -12.44 -17.09 16.43
CA GLY A 39 -12.51 -18.46 15.93
C GLY A 39 -11.29 -19.32 16.33
N PRO A 40 -11.30 -20.61 15.98
CA PRO A 40 -10.18 -21.52 16.20
C PRO A 40 -8.90 -20.99 15.55
N ALA A 41 -7.89 -20.68 16.37
CA ALA A 41 -6.68 -20.02 15.89
C ALA A 41 -5.47 -20.28 16.78
N ARG A 42 -4.27 -20.05 16.20
CA ARG A 42 -2.99 -20.09 16.90
C ARG A 42 -2.25 -18.76 16.75
N VAL A 43 -1.39 -18.44 17.69
CA VAL A 43 -0.57 -17.23 17.63
C VAL A 43 0.51 -17.38 16.55
N VAL A 44 0.83 -16.28 15.88
CA VAL A 44 1.94 -16.21 14.92
C VAL A 44 2.70 -14.89 15.07
N TYR A 45 4.03 -14.98 15.01
CA TYR A 45 4.94 -13.84 15.13
C TYR A 45 5.45 -13.46 13.74
N LEU A 46 4.81 -12.49 13.09
CA LEU A 46 5.16 -12.09 11.71
C LEU A 46 6.49 -11.34 11.61
N GLY A 47 6.81 -10.54 12.63
CA GLY A 47 7.93 -9.63 12.57
C GLY A 47 7.65 -8.33 11.80
N ASP A 48 8.45 -7.31 12.06
CA ASP A 48 8.41 -5.98 11.44
C ASP A 48 8.46 -6.04 9.91
N VAL A 49 9.39 -6.80 9.34
CA VAL A 49 9.55 -6.91 7.89
C VAL A 49 8.29 -7.45 7.20
N ALA A 50 7.71 -8.55 7.70
CA ALA A 50 6.52 -9.12 7.07
C ALA A 50 5.32 -8.20 7.21
N LYS A 51 5.15 -7.56 8.37
CA LYS A 51 4.10 -6.55 8.56
C LYS A 51 4.26 -5.37 7.60
N ALA A 52 5.49 -4.87 7.44
CA ALA A 52 5.79 -3.79 6.51
C ALA A 52 5.41 -4.20 5.08
N VAL A 53 5.89 -5.37 4.61
CA VAL A 53 5.52 -5.88 3.27
C VAL A 53 4.02 -5.98 3.09
N LEU A 54 3.29 -6.60 4.03
CA LEU A 54 1.84 -6.79 3.93
C LEU A 54 1.07 -5.46 3.94
N ALA A 55 1.54 -4.46 4.68
CA ALA A 55 0.89 -3.15 4.77
C ALA A 55 1.02 -2.32 3.49
N GLN A 56 2.01 -2.60 2.63
CA GLN A 56 2.24 -1.88 1.38
C GLN A 56 1.56 -2.52 0.16
N LEU A 57 0.91 -3.68 0.32
CA LEU A 57 0.20 -4.31 -0.77
C LEU A 57 -1.10 -3.55 -1.10
N THR A 58 -1.33 -3.30 -2.38
CA THR A 58 -2.54 -2.62 -2.86
C THR A 58 -3.67 -3.62 -3.10
N ASN A 59 -4.71 -3.58 -2.26
CA ASN A 59 -5.86 -4.50 -2.32
C ASN A 59 -5.45 -6.00 -2.32
N PRO A 60 -4.67 -6.47 -1.33
CA PRO A 60 -4.23 -7.86 -1.29
C PRO A 60 -5.38 -8.81 -0.97
N ASP A 61 -5.28 -10.03 -1.50
CA ASP A 61 -6.03 -11.18 -0.98
C ASP A 61 -5.71 -11.41 0.50
N THR A 62 -6.55 -12.18 1.20
CA THR A 62 -6.21 -12.60 2.57
C THR A 62 -4.97 -13.51 2.55
N PRO A 63 -3.88 -13.17 3.25
CA PRO A 63 -2.68 -13.99 3.23
C PRO A 63 -2.93 -15.40 3.80
N VAL A 64 -2.33 -16.40 3.15
CA VAL A 64 -2.51 -17.82 3.49
C VAL A 64 -1.18 -18.45 3.89
N PHE A 65 -1.17 -19.17 5.01
CA PHE A 65 0.01 -19.90 5.46
C PHE A 65 0.12 -21.23 4.72
N THR A 66 1.16 -21.37 3.89
CA THR A 66 1.53 -22.66 3.28
C THR A 66 2.33 -23.53 4.25
N GLN A 67 2.99 -22.90 5.22
CA GLN A 67 3.60 -23.57 6.36
C GLN A 67 3.24 -22.83 7.64
N ALA A 68 2.31 -23.41 8.40
CA ALA A 68 1.90 -22.88 9.70
C ALA A 68 3.04 -22.99 10.74
N PRO A 69 3.06 -22.10 11.75
CA PRO A 69 3.98 -22.21 12.87
C PRO A 69 3.78 -23.52 13.66
N GLY A 70 4.90 -24.11 14.08
CA GLY A 70 4.93 -25.23 15.03
C GLY A 70 5.10 -24.72 16.47
N TYR A 71 5.97 -25.39 17.24
CA TYR A 71 6.39 -24.88 18.57
C TYR A 71 7.11 -23.53 18.50
N ASN A 72 7.71 -23.23 17.35
CA ASN A 72 8.33 -21.96 17.07
C ASN A 72 7.36 -21.08 16.27
N GLU A 73 6.74 -20.13 16.97
CA GLU A 73 5.69 -19.26 16.44
C GLU A 73 6.20 -18.23 15.40
N GLN A 74 7.52 -18.09 15.26
CA GLN A 74 8.17 -17.22 14.29
C GLN A 74 8.73 -17.98 13.08
N ARG A 75 8.59 -19.31 13.02
CA ARG A 75 8.96 -20.11 11.85
C ARG A 75 7.73 -20.49 11.05
N TRP A 76 7.55 -19.88 9.90
CA TRP A 76 6.36 -20.07 9.05
C TRP A 76 6.66 -19.67 7.60
N THR A 77 5.73 -20.00 6.69
CA THR A 77 5.71 -19.50 5.31
C THR A 77 4.31 -19.05 4.96
N LEU A 78 4.20 -17.86 4.40
CA LEU A 78 2.97 -17.16 4.06
C LEU A 78 3.01 -16.76 2.58
N VAL A 79 1.87 -16.86 1.90
CA VAL A 79 1.69 -16.42 0.51
C VAL A 79 0.51 -15.46 0.46
N VAL A 80 0.65 -14.41 -0.32
CA VAL A 80 -0.41 -13.44 -0.63
C VAL A 80 -0.27 -12.99 -2.08
N ASN A 81 -1.40 -12.73 -2.73
CA ASN A 81 -1.44 -12.10 -4.05
C ASN A 81 -2.06 -10.71 -3.93
N SER A 82 -1.62 -9.80 -4.79
CA SER A 82 -2.12 -8.43 -4.90
C SER A 82 -2.12 -8.07 -6.38
N GLY A 83 -3.24 -8.24 -7.07
CA GLY A 83 -3.26 -8.17 -8.53
C GLY A 83 -2.33 -9.21 -9.16
N ASP A 84 -1.39 -8.76 -10.00
CA ASP A 84 -0.39 -9.61 -10.66
C ASP A 84 0.87 -9.87 -9.81
N LEU A 85 0.95 -9.26 -8.62
CA LEU A 85 2.05 -9.46 -7.68
C LEU A 85 1.76 -10.63 -6.74
N ARG A 86 2.55 -11.70 -6.85
CA ARG A 86 2.63 -12.78 -5.88
C ARG A 86 3.77 -12.54 -4.91
N VAL A 87 3.47 -12.51 -3.61
CA VAL A 87 4.45 -12.39 -2.53
C VAL A 87 4.43 -13.65 -1.67
N GLU A 88 5.59 -14.26 -1.52
CA GLU A 88 5.81 -15.35 -0.58
C GLU A 88 6.88 -14.94 0.43
N ILE A 89 6.52 -15.01 1.71
CA ILE A 89 7.40 -14.65 2.82
C ILE A 89 7.64 -15.89 3.65
N GLN A 90 8.90 -16.27 3.79
CA GLN A 90 9.32 -17.38 4.63
C GLN A 90 10.18 -16.84 5.77
N SER A 91 9.74 -17.06 7.02
CA SER A 91 10.50 -16.67 8.20
C SER A 91 11.28 -17.86 8.76
N LEU A 92 12.60 -17.70 8.87
CA LEU A 92 13.51 -18.78 9.26
C LEU A 92 14.54 -18.33 10.30
N PRO A 93 14.85 -19.19 11.28
CA PRO A 93 15.99 -18.97 12.14
C PRO A 93 17.28 -19.16 11.33
N TYR A 94 18.19 -18.21 11.43
CA TYR A 94 19.52 -18.27 10.81
C TYR A 94 20.66 -18.21 11.84
N TRP A 95 20.37 -17.73 13.06
CA TRP A 95 21.31 -17.65 14.17
C TRP A 95 20.68 -18.05 15.50
N GLY A 96 21.48 -18.66 16.39
CA GLY A 96 21.08 -18.97 17.78
C GLY A 96 19.79 -19.80 17.90
N TRP A 97 19.49 -20.65 16.91
CA TRP A 97 18.23 -21.41 16.78
C TRP A 97 16.95 -20.56 16.79
N GLY A 98 17.06 -19.24 16.63
CA GLY A 98 15.92 -18.33 16.75
C GLY A 98 15.43 -18.15 18.19
N LEU A 99 16.33 -18.19 19.18
CA LEU A 99 15.98 -17.89 20.58
C LEU A 99 15.64 -16.41 20.80
N LEU A 100 16.12 -15.53 19.92
CA LEU A 100 15.83 -14.10 19.91
C LEU A 100 15.37 -13.70 18.52
N THR A 101 14.57 -12.64 18.42
CA THR A 101 14.07 -12.09 17.15
C THR A 101 15.20 -11.75 16.19
N SER A 102 16.33 -11.23 16.69
CA SER A 102 17.53 -10.94 15.90
C SER A 102 18.14 -12.17 15.21
N GLY A 103 17.77 -13.38 15.63
CA GLY A 103 18.17 -14.64 15.02
C GLY A 103 17.30 -15.10 13.85
N TYR A 104 16.29 -14.31 13.45
CA TYR A 104 15.43 -14.58 12.31
C TYR A 104 15.68 -13.65 11.14
N LEU A 105 15.47 -14.19 9.95
CA LEU A 105 15.37 -13.44 8.72
C LEU A 105 14.10 -13.84 7.98
N ASN A 106 13.60 -12.93 7.18
CA ASN A 106 12.55 -13.21 6.21
C ASN A 106 13.20 -13.36 4.84
N VAL A 107 12.82 -14.44 4.17
CA VAL A 107 13.09 -14.66 2.75
C VAL A 107 11.83 -14.26 2.00
N ILE A 108 11.92 -13.18 1.22
CA ILE A 108 10.82 -12.61 0.46
C ILE A 108 11.01 -12.99 -1.01
N ARG A 109 10.03 -13.67 -1.58
CA ARG A 109 9.97 -14.03 -3.00
C ARG A 109 8.86 -13.22 -3.63
N LEU A 110 9.23 -12.44 -4.62
CA LEU A 110 8.32 -11.61 -5.38
C LEU A 110 8.23 -12.20 -6.79
N GLY A 111 7.01 -12.45 -7.26
CA GLY A 111 6.71 -12.81 -8.65
C GLY A 111 5.68 -11.84 -9.21
N GLY A 112 5.80 -11.46 -10.48
CA GLY A 112 4.91 -10.47 -11.11
C GLY A 112 5.70 -9.43 -11.92
N PRO A 113 5.10 -8.30 -12.32
CA PRO A 113 5.77 -7.24 -13.08
C PRO A 113 6.90 -6.55 -12.30
N LEU A 114 7.95 -6.08 -12.98
CA LEU A 114 9.07 -5.38 -12.35
C LEU A 114 8.62 -4.14 -11.56
N ALA A 115 7.76 -3.31 -12.14
CA ALA A 115 7.27 -2.08 -11.52
C ALA A 115 6.63 -2.34 -10.16
N GLU A 116 5.73 -3.33 -10.05
CA GLU A 116 5.06 -3.67 -8.79
C GLU A 116 6.02 -4.20 -7.72
N ARG A 117 6.99 -5.03 -8.11
CA ARG A 117 8.02 -5.54 -7.18
C ARG A 117 8.97 -4.45 -6.71
N ALA A 118 9.37 -3.58 -7.63
CA ALA A 118 10.24 -2.44 -7.37
C ALA A 118 9.56 -1.45 -6.41
N ARG A 119 8.29 -1.14 -6.68
CA ARG A 119 7.45 -0.31 -5.82
C ARG A 119 7.32 -0.88 -4.41
N LEU A 120 6.96 -2.16 -4.30
CA LEU A 120 6.85 -2.83 -2.99
C LEU A 120 8.17 -2.80 -2.21
N ALA A 121 9.31 -3.02 -2.88
CA ALA A 121 10.62 -2.98 -2.24
C ALA A 121 10.96 -1.58 -1.72
N LEU A 122 10.69 -0.54 -2.51
CA LEU A 122 10.86 0.86 -2.11
C LEU A 122 9.99 1.17 -0.89
N ASP A 123 8.68 0.95 -0.97
CA ASP A 123 7.73 1.26 0.11
C ASP A 123 8.06 0.51 1.40
N THR A 124 8.45 -0.76 1.27
CA THR A 124 8.88 -1.58 2.43
C THR A 124 10.12 -1.01 3.09
N SER A 125 11.11 -0.59 2.29
CA SER A 125 12.35 0.02 2.80
C SER A 125 12.05 1.33 3.52
N SER A 126 11.20 2.18 2.93
CA SER A 126 10.75 3.44 3.52
C SER A 126 10.04 3.22 4.87
N ALA A 127 9.14 2.22 4.93
CA ALA A 127 8.35 1.94 6.12
C ALA A 127 9.19 1.41 7.30
N LEU A 128 10.31 0.73 7.03
CA LEU A 128 11.17 0.16 8.07
C LEU A 128 12.15 1.17 8.69
N GLY A 129 12.42 2.30 8.02
CA GLY A 129 13.32 3.34 8.51
C GLY A 129 14.81 2.94 8.62
N GLN A 130 15.15 1.72 8.20
CA GLN A 130 16.49 1.14 8.19
C GLN A 130 16.61 0.17 7.02
N SER A 131 17.83 -0.04 6.54
CA SER A 131 18.14 -0.99 5.46
C SER A 131 17.68 -2.41 5.83
N PRO A 132 16.71 -3.01 5.11
CA PRO A 132 16.21 -4.35 5.45
C PRO A 132 17.27 -5.45 5.34
N TRP A 133 18.27 -5.26 4.47
CA TRP A 133 19.37 -6.21 4.25
C TRP A 133 20.45 -6.21 5.34
N GLU A 134 20.40 -5.30 6.31
CA GLU A 134 21.39 -5.22 7.39
C GLU A 134 21.11 -6.24 8.50
N MET A 135 21.85 -7.35 8.44
CA MET A 135 21.73 -8.48 9.35
C MET A 135 22.44 -8.23 10.70
N ALA A 136 21.78 -8.57 11.81
CA ALA A 136 22.35 -8.40 13.16
C ALA A 136 23.60 -9.28 13.36
N HIS A 137 23.52 -10.54 12.93
CA HIS A 137 24.62 -11.51 13.01
C HIS A 137 25.22 -11.79 11.61
N GLN A 138 25.97 -10.83 11.07
CA GLN A 138 26.47 -10.84 9.68
C GLN A 138 27.15 -12.17 9.27
N HIS A 139 28.14 -12.67 10.03
CA HIS A 139 28.83 -13.93 9.68
C HIS A 139 27.93 -15.16 9.66
N ALA A 140 26.86 -15.19 10.46
CA ALA A 140 25.91 -16.29 10.44
C ALA A 140 24.95 -16.17 9.26
N ALA A 141 24.46 -14.96 8.99
CA ALA A 141 23.61 -14.68 7.85
C ALA A 141 24.35 -14.95 6.52
N GLU A 142 25.61 -14.53 6.41
CA GLU A 142 26.48 -14.79 5.26
C GLU A 142 26.65 -16.30 5.01
N ARG A 143 26.97 -17.07 6.05
CA ARG A 143 27.06 -18.54 5.93
C ARG A 143 25.72 -19.18 5.58
N TRP A 144 24.62 -18.65 6.12
CA TRP A 144 23.29 -19.14 5.86
C TRP A 144 22.89 -18.88 4.40
N ALA A 145 23.06 -17.65 3.90
CA ALA A 145 22.72 -17.23 2.54
C ALA A 145 23.51 -18.03 1.50
N ASN A 146 24.83 -18.13 1.66
CA ASN A 146 25.67 -18.91 0.76
C ASN A 146 25.23 -20.39 0.68
N ARG A 147 24.89 -21.00 1.82
CA ARG A 147 24.49 -22.42 1.86
C ARG A 147 23.07 -22.69 1.39
N ARG A 148 22.13 -21.77 1.65
CA ARG A 148 20.69 -21.98 1.41
C ARG A 148 20.20 -21.38 0.10
N MET A 149 20.81 -20.26 -0.30
CA MET A 149 20.37 -19.45 -1.42
C MET A 149 21.40 -19.38 -2.56
N GLY A 150 22.66 -19.69 -2.29
CA GLY A 150 23.72 -19.68 -3.29
C GLY A 150 24.26 -18.29 -3.64
N PHE A 151 23.91 -17.26 -2.85
CA PHE A 151 24.42 -15.89 -2.98
C PHE A 151 24.92 -15.35 -1.64
N ASN A 152 25.71 -14.27 -1.66
CA ASN A 152 26.22 -13.60 -0.46
C ASN A 152 25.35 -12.39 -0.05
N LEU A 153 25.61 -11.80 1.13
CA LEU A 153 24.82 -10.65 1.60
C LEU A 153 24.99 -9.39 0.75
N LYS A 154 26.11 -9.25 0.04
CA LYS A 154 26.35 -8.12 -0.87
C LYS A 154 25.50 -8.23 -2.14
N ASP A 155 25.30 -9.44 -2.65
CA ASP A 155 24.40 -9.70 -3.78
C ASP A 155 22.94 -9.44 -3.37
N ASN A 156 22.58 -9.79 -2.13
CA ASN A 156 21.28 -9.46 -1.56
C ASN A 156 21.05 -7.95 -1.44
N GLU A 157 22.02 -7.22 -0.89
CA GLU A 157 21.99 -5.76 -0.82
C GLU A 157 21.85 -5.14 -2.21
N ARG A 158 22.62 -5.63 -3.19
CA ARG A 158 22.51 -5.17 -4.58
C ARG A 158 21.10 -5.41 -5.13
N SER A 159 20.53 -6.59 -4.87
CA SER A 159 19.17 -6.94 -5.33
C SER A 159 18.11 -6.00 -4.77
N TRP A 160 18.22 -5.64 -3.49
CA TRP A 160 17.37 -4.62 -2.86
C TRP A 160 17.54 -3.25 -3.52
N ARG A 161 18.78 -2.76 -3.64
CA ARG A 161 19.08 -1.44 -4.22
C ARG A 161 18.59 -1.33 -5.65
N ASN A 162 18.83 -2.36 -6.47
CA ASN A 162 18.38 -2.39 -7.85
C ASN A 162 16.85 -2.25 -7.97
N LEU A 163 16.08 -2.91 -7.10
CA LEU A 163 14.61 -2.75 -7.08
C LEU A 163 14.19 -1.37 -6.57
N ILE A 164 14.82 -0.87 -5.51
CA ILE A 164 14.54 0.46 -4.95
C ILE A 164 14.82 1.55 -6.01
N ASP A 165 15.96 1.47 -6.69
CA ASP A 165 16.34 2.41 -7.74
C ASP A 165 15.39 2.33 -8.94
N SER A 166 14.94 1.12 -9.32
CA SER A 166 13.90 0.95 -10.33
C SER A 166 12.60 1.65 -9.91
N GLY A 167 12.16 1.48 -8.66
CA GLY A 167 10.94 2.13 -8.16
C GLY A 167 11.07 3.65 -8.08
N LYS A 168 12.26 4.16 -7.76
CA LYS A 168 12.56 5.60 -7.80
C LYS A 168 12.54 6.17 -9.21
N ASN A 169 13.05 5.42 -10.18
CA ASN A 169 12.99 5.82 -11.60
C ASN A 169 11.54 5.89 -12.09
N ASP A 170 10.72 4.90 -11.74
CA ASP A 170 9.28 4.91 -12.08
C ASP A 170 8.58 6.14 -11.46
N LEU A 171 8.87 6.46 -10.19
CA LEU A 171 8.34 7.66 -9.54
C LEU A 171 8.84 8.95 -10.18
N THR A 172 10.11 8.98 -10.61
CA THR A 172 10.68 10.13 -11.33
C THR A 172 9.93 10.34 -12.64
N GLU A 173 9.67 9.28 -13.40
CA GLU A 173 8.89 9.36 -14.64
C GLU A 173 7.47 9.87 -14.38
N ILE A 174 6.83 9.42 -13.31
CA ILE A 174 5.50 9.91 -12.90
C ILE A 174 5.53 11.42 -12.60
N ILE A 175 6.53 11.90 -11.85
CA ILE A 175 6.71 13.32 -11.53
C ILE A 175 6.89 14.13 -12.82
N GLU A 176 7.79 13.69 -13.72
CA GLU A 176 8.05 14.40 -14.97
C GLU A 176 6.83 14.40 -15.90
N ARG A 177 6.07 13.30 -15.98
CA ARG A 177 4.82 13.26 -16.74
C ARG A 177 3.80 14.25 -16.20
N MET A 178 3.67 14.37 -14.88
CA MET A 178 2.72 15.32 -14.29
C MET A 178 3.18 16.77 -14.46
N ARG A 179 4.49 17.03 -14.40
CA ARG A 179 5.08 18.33 -14.76
C ARG A 179 4.75 18.70 -16.21
N SER A 180 4.91 17.77 -17.15
CA SER A 180 4.55 18.02 -18.56
C SER A 180 3.06 18.33 -18.73
N LYS A 181 2.19 17.57 -18.05
CA LYS A 181 0.74 17.83 -18.05
C LYS A 181 0.42 19.22 -17.50
N ALA A 182 1.06 19.63 -16.39
CA ALA A 182 0.87 20.96 -15.83
C ALA A 182 1.28 22.07 -16.83
N MET A 183 2.40 21.89 -17.53
CA MET A 183 2.88 22.83 -18.53
C MET A 183 1.96 22.94 -19.76
N GLU A 184 1.35 21.83 -20.18
CA GLU A 184 0.35 21.83 -21.25
C GLU A 184 -0.87 22.66 -20.87
N VAL A 185 -1.45 22.44 -19.68
CA VAL A 185 -2.60 23.23 -19.22
C VAL A 185 -2.25 24.73 -19.09
N TRP A 186 -1.02 25.07 -18.70
CA TRP A 186 -0.56 26.46 -18.68
C TRP A 186 -0.47 27.10 -20.07
N SER A 187 -0.23 26.32 -21.12
CA SER A 187 -0.17 26.86 -22.48
C SER A 187 -1.55 27.24 -23.02
N GLU A 188 -2.60 26.65 -22.45
CA GLU A 188 -3.99 26.85 -22.82
C GLU A 188 -4.69 27.90 -21.94
N ALA A 189 -4.33 27.97 -20.65
CA ALA A 189 -4.82 28.96 -19.69
C ALA A 189 -3.98 30.25 -19.73
N VAL A 190 -4.63 31.40 -19.95
CA VAL A 190 -4.02 32.73 -20.16
C VAL A 190 -3.22 33.21 -18.92
N ASP A 191 -2.32 34.19 -19.15
CA ASP A 191 -1.27 34.77 -18.30
C ASP A 191 -1.55 34.96 -16.79
N ASP A 192 -2.82 35.08 -16.35
CA ASP A 192 -3.22 35.48 -14.98
C ASP A 192 -3.21 34.35 -13.92
N ALA A 193 -2.84 33.12 -14.26
CA ALA A 193 -2.79 31.98 -13.33
C ALA A 193 -1.52 31.89 -12.45
N GLN A 194 -0.98 33.02 -11.98
CA GLN A 194 0.29 33.04 -11.24
C GLN A 194 0.24 32.30 -9.89
N GLU A 195 -0.90 32.36 -9.19
CA GLU A 195 -1.13 31.66 -7.93
C GLU A 195 -1.16 30.14 -8.11
N TRP A 196 -1.90 29.65 -9.13
CA TRP A 196 -1.93 28.24 -9.50
C TRP A 196 -0.54 27.69 -9.85
N ARG A 197 0.28 28.47 -10.58
CA ARG A 197 1.66 28.09 -10.91
C ARG A 197 2.51 27.88 -9.66
N ALA A 198 2.43 28.80 -8.69
CA ALA A 198 3.18 28.67 -7.44
C ALA A 198 2.80 27.40 -6.67
N ILE A 199 1.51 27.09 -6.56
CA ILE A 199 1.01 25.90 -5.86
C ILE A 199 1.51 24.62 -6.55
N ILE A 200 1.41 24.56 -7.88
CA ILE A 200 1.87 23.42 -8.68
C ILE A 200 3.39 23.21 -8.54
N ASP A 201 4.17 24.28 -8.64
CA ASP A 201 5.63 24.21 -8.50
C ASP A 201 6.03 23.77 -7.09
N ASP A 202 5.31 24.21 -6.06
CA ASP A 202 5.51 23.78 -4.68
C ASP A 202 5.22 22.27 -4.50
N ASP A 203 4.11 21.75 -5.04
CA ASP A 203 3.80 20.31 -4.98
C ASP A 203 4.80 19.46 -5.79
N LEU A 204 5.26 19.93 -6.96
CA LEU A 204 6.34 19.29 -7.71
C LEU A 204 7.65 19.29 -6.92
N HIS A 205 7.97 20.38 -6.22
CA HIS A 205 9.14 20.47 -5.35
C HIS A 205 9.03 19.49 -4.19
N MET A 206 7.88 19.44 -3.51
CA MET A 206 7.60 18.49 -2.42
C MET A 206 7.72 17.03 -2.88
N ALA A 207 7.21 16.70 -4.08
CA ALA A 207 7.32 15.36 -4.65
C ALA A 207 8.79 14.97 -4.88
N ARG A 208 9.60 15.86 -5.46
CA ARG A 208 11.03 15.63 -5.69
C ARG A 208 11.82 15.51 -4.39
N GLN A 209 11.52 16.36 -3.41
CA GLN A 209 12.15 16.29 -2.10
C GLN A 209 11.82 14.96 -1.41
N ALA A 210 10.55 14.56 -1.37
CA ALA A 210 10.13 13.30 -0.77
C ALA A 210 10.79 12.09 -1.46
N LEU A 211 10.94 12.12 -2.78
CA LEU A 211 11.65 11.07 -3.51
C LEU A 211 13.14 10.99 -3.14
N SER A 212 13.80 12.13 -2.92
CA SER A 212 15.21 12.18 -2.50
C SER A 212 15.44 11.67 -1.08
N GLU A 213 14.39 11.68 -0.25
CA GLU A 213 14.37 11.17 1.12
C GLU A 213 13.87 9.72 1.20
N ASP A 214 13.71 9.04 0.07
CA ASP A 214 13.17 7.68 -0.04
C ASP A 214 11.77 7.55 0.59
N ASN A 215 10.98 8.63 0.57
CA ASN A 215 9.65 8.70 1.15
C ASN A 215 8.59 8.61 0.04
N ALA A 216 8.39 7.40 -0.49
CA ALA A 216 7.44 7.16 -1.56
C ALA A 216 5.98 7.55 -1.21
N PRO A 217 5.46 7.34 0.02
CA PRO A 217 4.16 7.90 0.43
C PRO A 217 4.12 9.43 0.42
N GLY A 218 5.25 10.11 0.65
CA GLY A 218 5.36 11.56 0.51
C GLY A 218 5.20 12.01 -0.94
N VAL A 219 5.82 11.28 -1.87
CA VAL A 219 5.66 11.50 -3.32
C VAL A 219 4.19 11.39 -3.71
N GLU A 220 3.52 10.30 -3.35
CA GLU A 220 2.11 10.09 -3.69
C GLU A 220 1.19 11.19 -3.15
N ARG A 221 1.41 11.63 -1.91
CA ARG A 221 0.62 12.72 -1.33
C ARG A 221 0.81 14.05 -2.07
N ALA A 222 2.03 14.35 -2.51
CA ALA A 222 2.31 15.55 -3.29
C ALA A 222 1.69 15.44 -4.70
N MET A 223 1.80 14.27 -5.33
CA MET A 223 1.21 13.99 -6.64
C MET A 223 -0.32 14.05 -6.63
N ALA A 224 -0.96 13.55 -5.57
CA ALA A 224 -2.42 13.63 -5.41
C ALA A 224 -2.90 15.07 -5.23
N ARG A 225 -2.14 15.90 -4.50
CA ARG A 225 -2.42 17.35 -4.38
C ARG A 225 -2.27 18.05 -5.72
N LEU A 226 -1.16 17.79 -6.42
CA LEU A 226 -0.92 18.30 -7.77
C LEU A 226 -2.05 17.91 -8.74
N GLU A 227 -2.48 16.65 -8.73
CA GLU A 227 -3.60 16.19 -9.57
C GLU A 227 -4.90 16.91 -9.23
N ALA A 228 -5.23 17.06 -7.94
CA ALA A 228 -6.41 17.81 -7.51
C ALA A 228 -6.36 19.28 -7.97
N THR A 229 -5.20 19.94 -7.84
CA THR A 229 -4.98 21.31 -8.30
C THR A 229 -5.19 21.43 -9.82
N LEU A 230 -4.65 20.50 -10.60
CA LEU A 230 -4.84 20.49 -12.07
C LEU A 230 -6.30 20.26 -12.46
N ILE A 231 -7.06 19.47 -11.71
CA ILE A 231 -8.50 19.26 -11.95
C ILE A 231 -9.31 20.52 -11.63
N GLN A 232 -8.99 21.21 -10.53
CA GLN A 232 -9.65 22.47 -10.19
C GLN A 232 -9.41 23.52 -11.27
N MET A 233 -8.14 23.71 -11.64
CA MET A 233 -7.73 24.68 -12.66
C MET A 233 -8.35 24.39 -14.04
N SER A 234 -8.49 23.12 -14.44
CA SER A 234 -9.10 22.78 -15.73
C SER A 234 -10.63 22.90 -15.74
N SER A 235 -11.27 22.82 -14.57
CA SER A 235 -12.73 22.91 -14.45
C SER A 235 -13.22 24.36 -14.39
N ASP A 236 -12.51 25.20 -13.62
CA ASP A 236 -12.81 26.63 -13.48
C ASP A 236 -11.51 27.42 -13.25
N PRO A 237 -10.88 27.97 -14.31
CA PRO A 237 -9.62 28.70 -14.22
C PRO A 237 -9.70 29.98 -13.37
N ASP A 238 -10.89 30.56 -13.24
CA ASP A 238 -11.14 31.80 -12.50
C ASP A 238 -11.53 31.54 -11.03
N ALA A 239 -11.68 30.27 -10.63
CA ALA A 239 -12.01 29.90 -9.26
C ALA A 239 -10.87 30.23 -8.28
N GLU A 240 -11.23 30.59 -7.06
CA GLU A 240 -10.29 30.65 -5.94
C GLU A 240 -9.80 29.23 -5.61
N TYR A 241 -8.50 29.08 -5.36
CA TYR A 241 -7.92 27.80 -5.01
C TYR A 241 -8.54 27.22 -3.73
N VAL A 242 -9.04 25.99 -3.81
CA VAL A 242 -9.57 25.26 -2.65
C VAL A 242 -8.53 24.24 -2.20
N ALA A 243 -7.86 24.55 -1.09
CA ALA A 243 -6.88 23.65 -0.51
C ALA A 243 -7.51 22.31 -0.09
N ALA A 244 -6.76 21.23 -0.28
CA ALA A 244 -7.12 19.91 0.26
C ALA A 244 -7.28 20.01 1.80
N PRO A 245 -8.30 19.39 2.41
CA PRO A 245 -8.48 19.40 3.85
C PRO A 245 -7.23 18.91 4.58
N SER A 246 -6.70 19.70 5.51
CA SER A 246 -5.50 19.39 6.30
C SER A 246 -5.70 18.20 7.26
N ASP A 247 -6.95 17.93 7.66
CA ASP A 247 -7.28 17.10 8.80
C ASP A 247 -8.37 16.07 8.50
N ARG A 248 -8.04 15.03 7.73
CA ARG A 248 -8.73 13.71 7.85
C ARG A 248 -7.75 12.59 7.60
N TYR A 249 -6.87 12.35 8.55
CA TYR A 249 -6.32 11.01 8.73
C TYR A 249 -7.44 10.16 9.37
N SER A 250 -8.04 9.27 8.60
CA SER A 250 -8.81 8.15 9.17
C SER A 250 -7.80 7.26 9.87
N ASP A 251 -7.62 7.43 11.19
CA ASP A 251 -6.86 6.53 12.05
C ASP A 251 -7.66 5.25 12.38
N GLY A 252 -8.84 5.09 11.78
CA GLY A 252 -9.76 3.97 11.99
C GLY A 252 -10.65 4.15 13.23
N THR A 253 -10.53 5.25 13.98
CA THR A 253 -11.42 5.54 15.10
C THR A 253 -12.81 6.00 14.64
N ASP A 254 -12.90 6.54 13.42
CA ASP A 254 -14.11 6.95 12.71
C ASP A 254 -15.05 5.76 12.40
N ILE A 255 -14.51 4.56 12.23
CA ILE A 255 -15.31 3.33 12.09
C ILE A 255 -15.87 2.89 13.47
N ALA A 256 -15.10 3.07 14.54
CA ALA A 256 -15.49 2.71 15.90
C ALA A 256 -16.47 3.73 16.54
N ALA A 257 -16.43 4.99 16.11
CA ALA A 257 -17.28 6.06 16.66
C ALA A 257 -18.76 5.90 16.28
N SER A 258 -19.10 5.15 15.23
CA SER A 258 -20.51 5.00 14.80
C SER A 258 -21.38 4.19 15.78
N ASN A 259 -20.78 3.46 16.73
CA ASN A 259 -21.54 2.52 17.56
C ASN A 259 -21.66 2.87 19.06
N THR A 260 -21.12 4.00 19.52
CA THR A 260 -21.26 4.42 20.92
C THR A 260 -21.32 5.94 21.12
N LYS A 261 -22.48 6.55 20.84
CA LYS A 261 -23.23 7.45 21.76
C LYS A 261 -24.30 8.29 21.04
N THR A 262 -25.54 7.84 21.23
CA THR A 262 -26.73 8.57 21.69
C THR A 262 -26.81 10.11 21.63
N LYS A 263 -27.87 10.57 20.93
CA LYS A 263 -28.79 11.70 21.18
C LYS A 263 -28.24 13.14 21.36
N GLY A 264 -28.64 13.98 20.40
CA GLY A 264 -28.45 15.44 20.34
C GLY A 264 -27.27 15.73 19.42
N GLU A 265 -27.43 16.20 18.18
CA GLU A 265 -28.17 17.37 17.71
C GLU A 265 -28.40 17.16 16.20
N VAL A 266 -29.63 17.34 15.73
CA VAL A 266 -29.95 17.22 14.30
C VAL A 266 -29.51 18.51 13.65
N VAL A 267 -28.36 18.50 12.95
CA VAL A 267 -28.00 19.61 12.07
C VAL A 267 -29.01 19.63 10.93
N GLU A 268 -29.85 20.65 10.96
CA GLU A 268 -30.97 20.88 10.06
C GLU A 268 -30.47 21.29 8.67
N LEU A 269 -30.04 20.31 7.86
CA LEU A 269 -29.88 20.45 6.42
C LEU A 269 -31.24 20.22 5.74
N LYS A 270 -32.15 21.16 5.96
CA LYS A 270 -33.43 21.26 5.23
C LYS A 270 -33.66 22.69 4.79
N ALA A 271 -33.04 23.07 3.68
CA ALA A 271 -33.55 24.12 2.79
C ALA A 271 -32.73 24.13 1.49
N SER A 272 -33.13 23.30 0.50
CA SER A 272 -32.95 23.61 -0.95
C SER A 272 -33.34 22.49 -1.92
N LEU A 273 -33.86 21.32 -1.49
CA LEU A 273 -34.27 20.25 -2.43
C LEU A 273 -35.77 19.91 -2.33
N MET A 274 -36.64 20.92 -2.43
CA MET A 274 -38.07 20.70 -2.70
C MET A 274 -38.50 21.60 -3.87
N GLU A 275 -38.21 21.16 -5.08
CA GLU A 275 -39.20 21.27 -6.15
C GLU A 275 -39.70 19.84 -6.38
N GLU A 276 -40.95 19.59 -6.00
CA GLU A 276 -41.63 18.32 -6.20
C GLU A 276 -41.91 18.12 -7.69
N GLU A 277 -41.02 17.43 -8.39
CA GLU A 277 -41.35 16.87 -9.70
C GLU A 277 -42.19 15.61 -9.47
N VAL A 278 -43.52 15.75 -9.62
CA VAL A 278 -44.47 14.65 -9.51
C VAL A 278 -44.29 13.72 -10.71
N VAL A 279 -43.52 12.64 -10.52
CA VAL A 279 -43.41 11.56 -11.51
C VAL A 279 -44.67 10.67 -11.42
N PRO A 280 -45.49 10.56 -12.48
CA PRO A 280 -46.67 9.71 -12.43
C PRO A 280 -46.27 8.24 -12.52
N PHE A 281 -46.53 7.48 -11.45
CA PHE A 281 -46.38 6.03 -11.44
C PHE A 281 -47.50 5.38 -12.27
N ILE A 282 -47.12 4.73 -13.37
CA ILE A 282 -48.01 3.84 -14.13
C ILE A 282 -47.91 2.43 -13.53
N ASP A 283 -49.02 1.94 -12.99
CA ASP A 283 -49.15 0.57 -12.48
C ASP A 283 -49.35 -0.40 -13.66
N LEU A 284 -48.37 -1.28 -13.87
CA LEU A 284 -48.39 -2.30 -14.93
C LEU A 284 -48.92 -3.67 -14.44
N SER A 285 -49.60 -3.73 -13.30
CA SER A 285 -50.15 -4.99 -12.75
C SER A 285 -51.67 -5.17 -12.93
N GLY A 286 -52.32 -4.30 -13.70
CA GLY A 286 -53.74 -4.44 -14.06
C GLY A 286 -53.95 -5.52 -15.13
N GLY A 287 -54.64 -6.60 -14.77
CA GLY A 287 -54.95 -7.74 -15.64
C GLY A 287 -55.78 -7.39 -16.88
N SER A 288 -55.64 -8.24 -17.91
CA SER A 288 -56.47 -8.22 -19.11
C SER A 288 -57.96 -8.26 -18.78
N PRO A 289 -58.79 -7.40 -19.38
CA PRO A 289 -60.19 -7.73 -19.56
C PRO A 289 -60.30 -8.64 -20.79
N ALA A 290 -60.67 -9.90 -20.53
CA ALA A 290 -61.54 -10.62 -21.44
C ALA A 290 -62.92 -9.95 -21.43
N ASP A 291 -63.59 -10.01 -22.58
CA ASP A 291 -65.05 -10.08 -22.82
C ASP A 291 -65.34 -9.31 -24.12
N GLU A 292 -65.58 -10.02 -25.22
CA GLU A 292 -66.84 -10.65 -25.62
C GLU A 292 -67.77 -9.68 -26.36
N GLU A 293 -68.46 -10.27 -27.33
CA GLU A 293 -69.19 -9.65 -28.43
C GLU A 293 -70.44 -8.88 -28.01
N ALA A 294 -70.74 -7.80 -28.74
CA ALA A 294 -72.07 -7.46 -29.27
C ALA A 294 -71.94 -6.40 -30.38
#